data_AF-A0A8D0QEU0-F1
#
_entry.id   AF-A0A8D0QEU0-F1
#
_cell.length_a   1.000
_cell.length_b   1.000
_cell.length_c   1.000
_cell.angle_alpha   90.00
_cell.angle_beta   90.00
_cell.angle_gamma   90.00
#
_symmetry.space_group_name_H-M   'P 1'
#
loop_
_entity.id
_entity.type
_entity.pdbx_description
1 polymer ?
#
loop_
_entity_poly.entity_id
_entity_poly.type
_entity_poly.pdbx_seq_one_letter_code
_entity_poly.pdbx_strand_id
1 'polypeptide(L)'
;MMEAEEQQSWKTTFYSKLPKVELHAHLNGSISSNTIKKLITKKPGLKIHDQMTMIDKGKKRTLEECFQMFPIIHQLTTSPEDILMVTKDVIKEFADDGVKYLELRSTPRGENATGMTKKTYVESVLEGIKQSKQENVDIDVRYLISIDRRGGPSAAKENVKLAEEFFLSTEGIVLGLDLSGDPTAGQAKDFLEPLLEAKKSGLKLALHLSEVSQDFPFLHPSETSVLNRLCRLGTDYIRFTEFIEQYTGHVQQQDHHPSQQGQGGLHGIYLRAFCTGLDSVLQPYRQALLDLEQEFLADPHLSISHINYSLDQVCCPDNKMLWNLLLE
;
A
#
# COMPACT_ATOMS: atom_id res chain seq x y z
N MET A 1 -20.99 -19.86 16.49
CA MET A 1 -19.61 -19.61 16.98
C MET A 1 -18.60 -20.51 16.27
N MET A 2 -18.79 -21.85 16.27
CA MET A 2 -17.92 -22.78 15.53
C MET A 2 -17.76 -22.49 14.03
N GLU A 3 -18.84 -22.20 13.29
CA GLU A 3 -18.76 -21.95 11.84
C GLU A 3 -17.97 -20.68 11.46
N ALA A 4 -18.02 -19.63 12.29
CA ALA A 4 -17.25 -18.41 12.07
C ALA A 4 -15.75 -18.62 12.36
N GLU A 5 -15.42 -19.43 13.37
CA GLU A 5 -14.04 -19.82 13.69
C GLU A 5 -13.45 -20.77 12.62
N GLU A 6 -14.25 -21.71 12.10
CA GLU A 6 -13.85 -22.58 10.97
C GLU A 6 -13.69 -21.79 9.67
N GLN A 7 -14.58 -20.83 9.37
CA GLN A 7 -14.45 -19.96 8.19
C GLN A 7 -13.22 -19.06 8.23
N GLN A 8 -12.89 -18.53 9.40
CA GLN A 8 -11.68 -17.74 9.59
C GLN A 8 -10.43 -18.62 9.45
N SER A 9 -10.46 -19.84 9.99
CA SER A 9 -9.34 -20.80 9.99
C SER A 9 -8.91 -21.24 8.59
N TRP A 10 -9.86 -21.59 7.70
CA TRP A 10 -9.48 -21.97 6.32
C TRP A 10 -8.98 -20.78 5.51
N LYS A 11 -9.57 -19.58 5.69
CA LYS A 11 -9.11 -18.35 5.02
C LYS A 11 -7.68 -18.02 5.43
N THR A 12 -7.37 -18.05 6.73
CA THR A 12 -6.01 -17.84 7.23
C THR A 12 -5.05 -18.90 6.70
N THR A 13 -5.47 -20.16 6.62
CA THR A 13 -4.65 -21.25 6.06
C THR A 13 -4.43 -21.11 4.55
N PHE A 14 -5.43 -20.63 3.81
CA PHE A 14 -5.32 -20.36 2.39
C PHE A 14 -4.35 -19.20 2.12
N TYR A 15 -4.56 -18.07 2.82
CA TYR A 15 -3.70 -16.91 2.66
C TYR A 15 -2.26 -17.23 3.07
N SER A 16 -2.00 -17.92 4.18
CA SER A 16 -0.60 -18.22 4.59
C SER A 16 0.13 -19.18 3.64
N LYS A 17 -0.60 -20.06 2.93
CA LYS A 17 -0.01 -21.01 1.97
C LYS A 17 0.21 -20.43 0.57
N LEU A 18 -0.43 -19.31 0.24
CA LEU A 18 -0.33 -18.71 -1.09
C LEU A 18 1.07 -18.09 -1.28
N PRO A 19 1.88 -18.52 -2.27
CA PRO A 19 3.15 -17.86 -2.57
C PRO A 19 2.90 -16.42 -3.04
N LYS A 20 3.63 -15.47 -2.47
CA LYS A 20 3.41 -14.03 -2.71
C LYS A 20 4.62 -13.36 -3.34
N VAL A 21 4.32 -12.24 -3.99
CA VAL A 21 5.29 -11.30 -4.50
C VAL A 21 5.00 -9.96 -3.82
N GLU A 22 5.98 -9.42 -3.10
CA GLU A 22 5.88 -8.10 -2.47
C GLU A 22 6.79 -7.14 -3.23
N LEU A 23 6.21 -6.13 -3.86
CA LEU A 23 6.93 -5.18 -4.69
C LEU A 23 7.18 -3.85 -3.98
N HIS A 24 6.51 -3.57 -2.87
CA HIS A 24 6.50 -2.28 -2.20
C HIS A 24 6.58 -2.43 -0.68
N ALA A 25 7.77 -2.79 -0.21
CA ALA A 25 8.07 -2.86 1.22
C ALA A 25 9.20 -1.90 1.61
N HIS A 26 8.86 -0.85 2.36
CA HIS A 26 9.87 0.03 2.95
C HIS A 26 10.50 -0.65 4.17
N LEU A 27 11.83 -0.76 4.19
CA LEU A 27 12.57 -1.44 5.25
C LEU A 27 12.20 -0.90 6.65
N ASN A 28 12.30 0.40 6.84
CA ASN A 28 11.97 1.03 8.13
C ASN A 28 10.47 0.93 8.47
N GLY A 29 9.59 0.86 7.47
CA GLY A 29 8.15 0.65 7.68
C GLY A 29 7.76 -0.79 7.99
N SER A 30 8.67 -1.74 7.73
CA SER A 30 8.44 -3.18 7.88
C SER A 30 9.01 -3.75 9.18
N ILE A 31 9.61 -2.92 10.04
CA ILE A 31 10.22 -3.37 11.28
C ILE A 31 9.14 -3.83 12.27
N SER A 32 9.12 -5.12 12.60
CA SER A 32 8.19 -5.65 13.59
C SER A 32 8.44 -5.11 14.99
N SER A 33 7.39 -5.15 15.83
CA SER A 33 7.50 -4.81 17.26
C SER A 33 8.57 -5.65 17.98
N ASN A 34 8.80 -6.89 17.53
CA ASN A 34 9.82 -7.77 18.11
C ASN A 34 11.22 -7.24 17.78
N THR A 35 11.46 -6.86 16.53
CA THR A 35 12.74 -6.26 16.10
C THR A 35 12.98 -4.92 16.77
N ILE A 36 11.94 -4.09 16.94
CA ILE A 36 12.04 -2.84 17.72
C ILE A 36 12.45 -3.12 19.17
N LYS A 37 11.89 -4.13 19.83
CA LYS A 37 12.31 -4.54 21.19
C LYS A 37 13.79 -4.95 21.22
N LYS A 38 14.27 -5.74 20.25
CA LYS A 38 15.71 -6.10 20.14
C LYS A 38 16.59 -4.86 20.03
N LEU A 39 16.20 -3.88 19.21
CA LEU A 39 16.93 -2.61 19.04
C LEU A 39 16.98 -1.80 20.34
N ILE A 40 15.85 -1.70 21.06
CA ILE A 40 15.77 -0.99 22.35
C ILE A 40 16.68 -1.65 23.40
N THR A 41 16.67 -2.98 23.51
CA THR A 41 17.54 -3.70 24.45
C THR A 41 19.02 -3.42 24.21
N LYS A 42 19.42 -3.20 22.95
CA LYS A 42 20.80 -2.81 22.60
C LYS A 42 21.14 -1.35 22.93
N LYS A 43 20.13 -0.51 23.19
CA LYS A 43 20.28 0.93 23.43
C LYS A 43 19.57 1.37 24.71
N PRO A 44 19.99 0.87 25.89
CA PRO A 44 19.30 1.13 27.17
C PRO A 44 19.27 2.62 27.58
N GLY A 45 20.11 3.47 26.98
CA GLY A 45 20.12 4.92 27.21
C GLY A 45 19.00 5.69 26.48
N LEU A 46 18.32 5.09 25.52
CA LEU A 46 17.21 5.71 24.79
C LEU A 46 15.90 5.54 25.57
N LYS A 47 15.36 6.65 26.10
CA LYS A 47 14.05 6.68 26.77
C LYS A 47 12.90 6.64 25.76
N ILE A 48 12.73 5.52 25.07
CA ILE A 48 11.70 5.33 24.01
C ILE A 48 10.41 4.67 24.55
N HIS A 49 10.40 4.22 25.81
CA HIS A 49 9.30 3.42 26.38
C HIS A 49 7.92 4.10 26.34
N ASP A 50 7.84 5.43 26.43
CA ASP A 50 6.55 6.15 26.45
C ASP A 50 5.96 6.41 25.06
N GLN A 51 6.72 6.22 23.99
CA GLN A 51 6.30 6.52 22.60
C GLN A 51 5.83 5.27 21.82
N MET A 52 5.92 4.09 22.43
CA MET A 52 5.68 2.81 21.75
C MET A 52 4.23 2.28 21.88
N THR A 53 3.36 3.02 22.57
CA THR A 53 1.91 2.79 22.64
C THR A 53 1.21 2.83 21.26
N MET A 54 1.95 3.17 20.20
CA MET A 54 1.45 3.37 18.84
C MET A 54 1.45 2.10 17.95
N ILE A 55 1.96 0.95 18.43
CA ILE A 55 2.13 -0.28 17.61
C ILE A 55 1.08 -1.35 17.95
N ASP A 56 -0.19 -0.96 18.07
CA ASP A 56 -1.29 -1.94 18.16
C ASP A 56 -1.66 -2.45 16.77
N LYS A 57 -1.71 -3.78 16.60
CA LYS A 57 -2.22 -4.41 15.38
C LYS A 57 -3.71 -4.09 15.22
N GLY A 58 -4.13 -3.66 14.03
CA GLY A 58 -5.55 -3.54 13.66
C GLY A 58 -6.19 -2.15 13.84
N LYS A 59 -5.46 -1.13 14.31
CA LYS A 59 -5.96 0.26 14.30
C LYS A 59 -5.68 0.92 12.95
N LYS A 60 -6.71 1.48 12.32
CA LYS A 60 -6.54 2.37 11.16
C LYS A 60 -5.68 3.57 11.60
N ARG A 61 -4.68 3.92 10.80
CA ARG A 61 -3.81 5.07 11.03
C ARG A 61 -3.99 6.10 9.93
N THR A 62 -3.84 7.37 10.26
CA THR A 62 -3.67 8.40 9.25
C THR A 62 -2.26 8.35 8.66
N LEU A 63 -2.06 8.94 7.48
CA LEU A 63 -0.74 9.03 6.87
C LEU A 63 0.25 9.80 7.76
N GLU A 64 -0.24 10.83 8.46
CA GLU A 64 0.55 11.61 9.42
C GLU A 64 1.04 10.78 10.61
N GLU A 65 0.17 9.94 11.19
CA GLU A 65 0.54 9.03 12.28
C GLU A 65 1.60 8.00 11.84
N CYS A 66 1.52 7.52 10.59
CA CYS A 66 2.56 6.67 10.02
C CYS A 66 3.90 7.40 9.93
N PHE A 67 3.90 8.69 9.54
CA PHE A 67 5.13 9.47 9.45
C PHE A 67 5.78 9.77 10.81
N GLN A 68 4.98 9.85 11.89
CA GLN A 68 5.50 10.06 13.26
C GLN A 68 6.32 8.87 13.78
N MET A 69 6.16 7.68 13.20
CA MET A 69 6.94 6.49 13.59
C MET A 69 8.37 6.49 13.03
N PHE A 70 8.60 7.07 11.85
CA PHE A 70 9.93 7.06 11.23
C PHE A 70 11.01 7.74 12.08
N PRO A 71 10.78 8.90 12.72
CA PRO A 71 11.76 9.48 13.65
C PRO A 71 12.18 8.55 14.78
N ILE A 72 11.26 7.75 15.33
CA ILE A 72 11.56 6.79 16.39
C ILE A 72 12.41 5.65 15.83
N ILE A 73 12.02 5.10 14.69
CA ILE A 73 12.78 4.05 14.00
C ILE A 73 14.19 4.54 13.66
N HIS A 74 14.33 5.78 13.18
CA HIS A 74 15.63 6.36 12.86
C HIS A 74 16.53 6.54 14.09
N GLN A 75 15.97 6.82 15.27
CA GLN A 75 16.74 6.83 16.52
C GLN A 75 17.22 5.44 16.95
N LEU A 76 16.53 4.39 16.51
CA LEU A 76 16.87 3.01 16.84
C LEU A 76 17.85 2.38 15.86
N THR A 77 17.89 2.82 14.61
CA THR A 77 18.68 2.19 13.54
C THR A 77 19.97 2.94 13.18
N THR A 78 20.68 3.45 14.19
CA THR A 78 21.75 4.45 14.03
C THR A 78 23.10 3.90 13.59
N SER A 79 23.30 2.58 13.50
CA SER A 79 24.56 1.99 13.04
C SER A 79 24.38 0.98 11.89
N PRO A 80 25.45 0.68 11.12
CA PRO A 80 25.45 -0.37 10.10
C PRO A 80 24.94 -1.72 10.63
N GLU A 81 25.31 -2.09 11.85
CA GLU A 81 24.90 -3.34 12.50
C GLU A 81 23.40 -3.38 12.81
N ASP A 82 22.79 -2.24 13.12
CA ASP A 82 21.35 -2.15 13.29
C ASP A 82 20.63 -2.38 11.95
N ILE A 83 21.12 -1.77 10.88
CA ILE A 83 20.54 -1.91 9.53
C ILE A 83 20.67 -3.35 9.03
N LEU A 84 21.82 -3.98 9.24
CA LEU A 84 22.02 -5.39 8.92
C LEU A 84 21.01 -6.28 9.66
N MET A 85 20.89 -6.11 10.97
CA MET A 85 19.96 -6.89 11.80
C MET A 85 18.51 -6.69 11.37
N VAL A 86 18.09 -5.44 11.16
CA VAL A 86 16.73 -5.11 10.72
C VAL A 86 16.43 -5.72 9.35
N THR A 87 17.37 -5.63 8.42
CA THR A 87 17.22 -6.20 7.06
C THR A 87 17.00 -7.70 7.13
N LYS A 88 17.80 -8.42 7.92
CA LYS A 88 17.65 -9.88 8.08
C LYS A 88 16.32 -10.25 8.74
N ASP A 89 15.94 -9.55 9.80
CA ASP A 89 14.68 -9.81 10.50
C ASP A 89 13.49 -9.57 9.55
N VAL A 90 13.48 -8.48 8.79
CA VAL A 90 12.41 -8.17 7.82
C VAL A 90 12.33 -9.21 6.70
N ILE A 91 13.46 -9.60 6.10
CA ILE A 91 13.47 -10.62 5.03
C ILE A 91 12.92 -11.96 5.55
N LYS A 92 13.35 -12.36 6.76
CA LYS A 92 12.87 -13.58 7.41
C LYS A 92 11.37 -13.53 7.67
N GLU A 93 10.87 -12.42 8.20
CA GLU A 93 9.44 -12.26 8.50
C GLU A 93 8.57 -12.28 7.23
N PHE A 94 9.04 -11.71 6.11
CA PHE A 94 8.34 -11.83 4.82
C PHE A 94 8.37 -13.27 4.29
N ALA A 95 9.49 -13.97 4.40
CA ALA A 95 9.59 -15.39 4.01
C ALA A 95 8.65 -16.27 4.85
N ASP A 96 8.57 -16.03 6.17
CA ASP A 96 7.68 -16.73 7.10
C ASP A 96 6.19 -16.47 6.78
N ASP A 97 5.86 -15.32 6.16
CA ASP A 97 4.51 -15.00 5.64
C ASP A 97 4.25 -15.54 4.21
N GLY A 98 5.18 -16.33 3.66
CA GLY A 98 5.03 -17.00 2.36
C GLY A 98 5.39 -16.13 1.14
N VAL A 99 6.05 -14.99 1.34
CA VAL A 99 6.61 -14.20 0.24
C VAL A 99 7.80 -14.92 -0.38
N LYS A 100 7.78 -15.08 -1.71
CA LYS A 100 8.84 -15.74 -2.50
C LYS A 100 9.72 -14.76 -3.26
N TYR A 101 9.24 -13.55 -3.50
CA TYR A 101 10.00 -12.47 -4.10
C TYR A 101 9.69 -11.14 -3.42
N LEU A 102 10.73 -10.41 -3.05
CA LEU A 102 10.64 -9.13 -2.34
C LEU A 102 11.50 -8.07 -3.03
N GLU A 103 10.88 -6.97 -3.48
CA GLU A 103 11.57 -5.73 -3.78
C GLU A 103 11.57 -4.83 -2.55
N LEU A 104 12.62 -4.97 -1.77
CA LEU A 104 12.86 -4.17 -0.58
C LEU A 104 13.32 -2.77 -1.00
N ARG A 105 12.77 -1.73 -0.38
CA ARG A 105 13.18 -0.34 -0.64
C ARG A 105 13.57 0.35 0.65
N SER A 106 14.59 1.20 0.60
CA SER A 106 14.99 2.00 1.75
C SER A 106 15.73 3.26 1.33
N THR A 107 15.55 4.34 2.11
CA THR A 107 16.24 5.61 1.92
C THR A 107 17.59 5.57 2.63
N PRO A 108 18.73 5.62 1.90
CA PRO A 108 20.04 5.66 2.52
C PRO A 108 20.21 6.94 3.34
N ARG A 109 20.79 6.78 4.53
CA ARG A 109 21.03 7.89 5.46
C ARG A 109 22.42 7.82 6.08
N GLY A 110 22.94 8.99 6.44
CA GLY A 110 24.10 9.09 7.31
C GLY A 110 23.70 9.25 8.78
N GLU A 111 24.62 8.93 9.69
CA GLU A 111 24.52 9.20 11.11
C GLU A 111 25.91 9.63 11.62
N ASN A 112 26.03 10.90 12.00
CA ASN A 112 27.32 11.48 12.39
C ASN A 112 27.84 10.87 13.69
N ALA A 113 26.95 10.53 14.64
CA ALA A 113 27.34 10.00 15.94
C ALA A 113 28.04 8.64 15.83
N THR A 114 27.68 7.83 14.83
CA THR A 114 28.25 6.50 14.59
C THR A 114 29.19 6.45 13.39
N GLY A 115 29.27 7.53 12.61
CA GLY A 115 30.04 7.61 11.37
C GLY A 115 29.39 6.85 10.20
N MET A 116 28.14 6.40 10.34
CA MET A 116 27.42 5.73 9.25
C MET A 116 27.24 6.72 8.09
N THR A 117 27.61 6.31 6.90
CA THR A 117 27.37 7.04 5.65
C THR A 117 26.24 6.40 4.86
N LYS A 118 25.70 7.10 3.85
CA LYS A 118 24.73 6.51 2.90
C LYS A 118 25.28 5.25 2.22
N LYS A 119 26.57 5.23 1.90
CA LYS A 119 27.22 4.07 1.29
C LYS A 119 27.26 2.87 2.24
N THR A 120 27.76 3.06 3.46
CA THR A 120 27.80 1.99 4.47
C THR A 120 26.40 1.51 4.86
N TYR A 121 25.39 2.40 4.81
CA TYR A 121 23.99 2.02 4.99
C TYR A 121 23.56 1.02 3.91
N VAL A 122 23.78 1.33 2.63
CA VAL A 122 23.42 0.44 1.51
C VAL A 122 24.20 -0.87 1.58
N GLU A 123 25.50 -0.83 1.88
CA GLU A 123 26.33 -2.02 2.08
C GLU A 123 25.76 -2.92 3.18
N SER A 124 25.23 -2.35 4.27
CA SER A 124 24.60 -3.10 5.37
C SER A 124 23.32 -3.81 4.94
N VAL A 125 22.49 -3.15 4.11
CA VAL A 125 21.29 -3.78 3.54
C VAL A 125 21.68 -4.92 2.59
N LEU A 126 22.64 -4.68 1.70
CA LEU A 126 23.13 -5.68 0.75
C LEU A 126 23.75 -6.89 1.46
N GLU A 127 24.50 -6.65 2.53
CA GLU A 127 25.04 -7.73 3.35
C GLU A 127 23.93 -8.51 4.06
N GLY A 128 22.85 -7.85 4.50
CA GLY A 128 21.66 -8.52 5.05
C GLY A 128 20.96 -9.43 4.03
N ILE A 129 20.80 -8.95 2.79
CA ILE A 129 20.26 -9.74 1.67
C ILE A 129 21.16 -10.95 1.39
N LYS A 130 22.46 -10.72 1.28
CA LYS A 130 23.46 -11.76 1.00
C LYS A 130 23.49 -12.83 2.10
N GLN A 131 23.49 -12.43 3.37
CA GLN A 131 23.46 -13.38 4.49
C GLN A 131 22.15 -14.17 4.53
N SER A 132 21.01 -13.54 4.27
CA SER A 132 19.72 -14.24 4.22
C SER A 132 19.72 -15.32 3.12
N LYS A 133 20.32 -15.04 1.96
CA LYS A 133 20.53 -16.03 0.89
C LYS A 133 21.46 -17.16 1.31
N GLN A 134 22.57 -16.84 1.99
CA GLN A 134 23.52 -17.85 2.52
C GLN A 134 22.90 -18.74 3.60
N GLU A 135 21.96 -18.20 4.37
CA GLU A 135 21.16 -18.91 5.38
C GLU A 135 20.02 -19.73 4.76
N ASN A 136 19.90 -19.76 3.43
CA ASN A 136 18.85 -20.45 2.67
C ASN A 136 17.42 -20.04 3.09
N VAL A 137 17.22 -18.75 3.39
CA VAL A 137 15.86 -18.22 3.56
C VAL A 137 15.15 -18.32 2.20
N ASP A 138 13.97 -18.93 2.18
CA ASP A 138 13.22 -19.27 0.97
C ASP A 138 12.46 -18.06 0.39
N ILE A 139 13.22 -17.06 -0.04
CA ILE A 139 12.78 -15.80 -0.63
C ILE A 139 13.89 -15.21 -1.52
N ASP A 140 13.53 -14.73 -2.70
CA ASP A 140 14.44 -13.96 -3.56
C ASP A 140 14.26 -12.46 -3.30
N VAL A 141 15.35 -11.73 -3.05
CA VAL A 141 15.28 -10.33 -2.63
C VAL A 141 16.04 -9.44 -3.61
N ARG A 142 15.41 -8.33 -3.97
CA ARG A 142 15.96 -7.24 -4.77
C ARG A 142 15.85 -5.93 -4.00
N TYR A 143 16.70 -4.98 -4.36
CA TYR A 143 16.83 -3.72 -3.64
C TYR A 143 16.60 -2.51 -4.54
N LEU A 144 15.77 -1.58 -4.06
CA LEU A 144 15.56 -0.25 -4.62
C LEU A 144 16.08 0.79 -3.64
N ILE A 145 16.94 1.68 -4.13
CA ILE A 145 17.43 2.81 -3.33
C ILE A 145 16.40 3.93 -3.39
N SER A 146 15.82 4.28 -2.24
CA SER A 146 14.80 5.32 -2.18
C SER A 146 15.37 6.73 -2.17
N ILE A 147 14.67 7.65 -2.81
CA ILE A 147 14.85 9.10 -2.78
C ILE A 147 13.70 9.66 -1.95
N ASP A 148 14.02 10.30 -0.82
CA ASP A 148 13.05 11.06 -0.04
C ASP A 148 12.87 12.44 -0.67
N ARG A 149 11.63 12.79 -1.02
CA ARG A 149 11.25 14.11 -1.54
C ARG A 149 11.74 15.26 -0.68
N ARG A 150 11.82 15.11 0.65
CA ARG A 150 12.34 16.14 1.57
C ARG A 150 13.83 16.44 1.38
N GLY A 151 14.60 15.48 0.85
CA GLY A 151 16.02 15.66 0.54
C GLY A 151 16.28 16.53 -0.70
N GLY A 152 15.25 16.75 -1.53
CA GLY A 152 15.34 17.55 -2.74
C GLY A 152 16.27 16.98 -3.82
N PRO A 153 16.52 17.74 -4.90
CA PRO A 153 17.22 17.25 -6.09
C PRO A 153 18.69 16.88 -5.84
N SER A 154 19.36 17.56 -4.92
CA SER A 154 20.75 17.26 -4.58
C SER A 154 20.89 15.87 -3.98
N ALA A 155 20.05 15.55 -2.98
CA ALA A 155 20.01 14.21 -2.39
C ALA A 155 19.57 13.14 -3.40
N ALA A 156 18.64 13.49 -4.30
CA ALA A 156 18.23 12.61 -5.39
C ALA A 156 19.42 12.24 -6.29
N LYS A 157 20.21 13.22 -6.76
CA LYS A 157 21.41 12.97 -7.59
C LYS A 157 22.45 12.12 -6.87
N GLU A 158 22.65 12.34 -5.57
CA GLU A 158 23.56 11.53 -4.77
C GLU A 158 23.09 10.06 -4.70
N ASN A 159 21.78 9.84 -4.48
CA ASN A 159 21.22 8.50 -4.42
C ASN A 159 21.19 7.80 -5.79
N VAL A 160 21.02 8.56 -6.90
CA VAL A 160 21.17 8.04 -8.27
C VAL A 160 22.58 7.49 -8.48
N LYS A 161 23.62 8.28 -8.17
CA LYS A 161 25.01 7.83 -8.29
C LYS A 161 25.31 6.59 -7.45
N LEU A 162 24.76 6.54 -6.24
CA LEU A 162 24.89 5.38 -5.37
C LEU A 162 24.21 4.14 -5.98
N ALA A 163 23.02 4.30 -6.56
CA ALA A 163 22.33 3.22 -7.26
C ALA A 163 23.10 2.74 -8.49
N GLU A 164 23.69 3.63 -9.28
CA GLU A 164 24.53 3.26 -10.42
C GLU A 164 25.76 2.45 -9.99
N GLU A 165 26.45 2.89 -8.93
CA GLU A 165 27.60 2.18 -8.36
C GLU A 165 27.24 0.75 -7.93
N PHE A 166 26.14 0.59 -7.18
CA PHE A 166 25.72 -0.73 -6.70
C PHE A 166 25.05 -1.59 -7.77
N PHE A 167 24.38 -1.00 -8.75
CA PHE A 167 23.80 -1.72 -9.89
C PHE A 167 24.88 -2.46 -10.69
N LEU A 168 26.05 -1.85 -10.87
CA LEU A 168 27.18 -2.45 -11.57
C LEU A 168 27.92 -3.51 -10.73
N SER A 169 27.90 -3.41 -9.41
CA SER A 169 28.74 -4.22 -8.52
C SER A 169 28.00 -5.36 -7.80
N THR A 170 26.67 -5.42 -7.85
CA THR A 170 25.86 -6.37 -7.06
C THR A 170 25.16 -7.45 -7.87
N GLU A 171 25.58 -7.67 -9.13
CA GLU A 171 25.08 -8.74 -10.01
C GLU A 171 23.54 -8.85 -10.05
N GLY A 172 22.86 -7.70 -10.16
CA GLY A 172 21.40 -7.64 -10.29
C GLY A 172 20.62 -7.70 -8.97
N ILE A 173 21.26 -7.58 -7.80
CA ILE A 173 20.55 -7.39 -6.52
C ILE A 173 19.93 -5.99 -6.44
N VAL A 174 20.70 -4.94 -6.73
CA VAL A 174 20.16 -3.58 -6.88
C VAL A 174 19.53 -3.46 -8.26
N LEU A 175 18.25 -3.08 -8.33
CA LEU A 175 17.52 -2.95 -9.59
C LEU A 175 17.34 -1.49 -10.03
N GLY A 176 17.29 -0.57 -9.07
CA GLY A 176 16.73 0.73 -9.37
C GLY A 176 16.53 1.67 -8.19
N LEU A 177 15.67 2.65 -8.43
CA LEU A 177 15.31 3.71 -7.51
C LEU A 177 13.82 3.71 -7.19
N ASP A 178 13.51 4.20 -6.00
CA ASP A 178 12.17 4.53 -5.53
C ASP A 178 12.09 6.04 -5.26
N LEU A 179 11.04 6.74 -5.72
CA LEU A 179 10.75 8.13 -5.30
C LEU A 179 9.59 8.12 -4.31
N SER A 180 9.87 8.55 -3.07
CA SER A 180 8.97 8.39 -1.94
C SER A 180 9.12 9.53 -0.91
N GLY A 181 8.74 9.28 0.34
CA GLY A 181 8.72 10.28 1.40
C GLY A 181 7.44 11.12 1.37
N ASP A 182 7.46 12.27 2.04
CA ASP A 182 6.28 13.13 2.20
C ASP A 182 5.77 13.64 0.83
N PRO A 183 4.55 13.28 0.42
CA PRO A 183 4.03 13.64 -0.90
C PRO A 183 3.71 15.14 -1.05
N THR A 184 3.68 15.90 0.05
CA THR A 184 3.54 17.36 0.02
C THR A 184 4.88 18.10 -0.08
N ALA A 185 6.00 17.37 0.03
CA ALA A 185 7.34 17.93 -0.05
C ALA A 185 7.90 17.86 -1.47
N GLY A 186 8.60 18.92 -1.89
CA GLY A 186 9.23 19.02 -3.22
C GLY A 186 8.24 19.14 -4.37
N GLN A 187 8.73 19.43 -5.58
CA GLN A 187 7.92 19.43 -6.80
C GLN A 187 8.36 18.31 -7.73
N ALA A 188 7.43 17.64 -8.40
CA ALA A 188 7.73 16.51 -9.29
C ALA A 188 8.80 16.85 -10.35
N LYS A 189 8.75 18.08 -10.88
CA LYS A 189 9.74 18.58 -11.87
C LYS A 189 11.17 18.57 -11.36
N ASP A 190 11.38 18.74 -10.04
CA ASP A 190 12.70 18.86 -9.44
C ASP A 190 13.43 17.51 -9.44
N PHE A 191 12.68 16.40 -9.53
CA PHE A 191 13.21 15.04 -9.58
C PHE A 191 13.29 14.48 -11.01
N LEU A 192 12.75 15.18 -12.01
CA LEU A 192 12.70 14.67 -13.38
C LEU A 192 14.10 14.44 -13.96
N GLU A 193 15.00 15.41 -13.82
CA GLU A 193 16.39 15.29 -14.29
C GLU A 193 17.10 14.06 -13.68
N PRO A 194 17.22 13.91 -12.33
CA PRO A 194 17.90 12.75 -11.75
C PRO A 194 17.23 11.41 -12.07
N LEU A 195 15.90 11.35 -12.18
CA LEU A 195 15.20 10.12 -12.56
C LEU A 195 15.45 9.73 -14.03
N LEU A 196 15.51 10.71 -14.93
CA LEU A 196 15.85 10.45 -16.33
C LEU A 196 17.31 10.00 -16.49
N GLU A 197 18.23 10.54 -15.69
CA GLU A 197 19.63 10.09 -15.62
C GLU A 197 19.68 8.61 -15.22
N ALA A 198 19.03 8.25 -14.12
CA ALA A 198 18.97 6.86 -13.67
C ALA A 198 18.40 5.90 -14.74
N LYS A 199 17.32 6.31 -15.41
CA LYS A 199 16.71 5.51 -16.49
C LYS A 199 17.68 5.30 -17.65
N LYS A 200 18.48 6.31 -18.02
CA LYS A 200 19.50 6.19 -19.08
C LYS A 200 20.59 5.20 -18.71
N SER A 201 20.92 5.09 -17.43
CA SER A 201 21.88 4.12 -16.89
C SER A 201 21.31 2.70 -16.74
N GLY A 202 20.05 2.48 -17.13
CA GLY A 202 19.39 1.17 -17.12
C GLY A 202 18.67 0.82 -15.82
N LEU A 203 18.75 1.69 -14.80
CA LEU A 203 18.05 1.51 -13.53
C LEU A 203 16.52 1.52 -13.74
N LYS A 204 15.83 0.65 -13.01
CA LYS A 204 14.37 0.65 -12.93
C LYS A 204 13.90 1.77 -12.00
N LEU A 205 12.68 2.25 -12.21
CA LEU A 205 12.09 3.33 -11.42
C LEU A 205 10.74 2.88 -10.87
N ALA A 206 10.55 3.04 -9.56
CA ALA A 206 9.25 3.00 -8.89
C ALA A 206 8.95 4.39 -8.33
N LEU A 207 7.78 4.94 -8.62
CA LEU A 207 7.41 6.30 -8.19
C LEU A 207 6.12 6.23 -7.40
N HIS A 208 6.11 6.77 -6.17
CA HIS A 208 4.84 7.04 -5.51
C HIS A 208 4.18 8.25 -6.18
N LEU A 209 2.91 8.10 -6.53
CA LEU A 209 2.11 9.11 -7.19
C LEU A 209 0.73 9.14 -6.53
N SER A 210 0.12 10.32 -6.48
CA SER A 210 -1.27 10.50 -6.03
C SER A 210 -1.57 10.01 -4.60
N GLU A 211 -0.59 10.05 -3.69
CA GLU A 211 -0.75 9.65 -2.27
C GLU A 211 -1.61 10.64 -1.47
N VAL A 212 -1.69 11.90 -1.94
CA VAL A 212 -2.57 12.94 -1.39
C VAL A 212 -3.40 13.52 -2.52
N SER A 213 -4.67 13.76 -2.25
CA SER A 213 -5.57 14.51 -3.13
C SER A 213 -5.38 16.01 -2.89
N GLN A 214 -4.23 16.56 -3.27
CA GLN A 214 -4.08 18.01 -3.35
C GLN A 214 -3.73 18.40 -4.78
N ASP A 215 -4.42 19.45 -5.24
CA ASP A 215 -4.43 20.04 -6.58
C ASP A 215 -3.38 19.46 -7.51
N PHE A 216 -3.79 18.53 -8.36
CA PHE A 216 -2.96 18.04 -9.45
C PHE A 216 -2.58 19.24 -10.33
N PRO A 217 -1.33 19.75 -10.29
CA PRO A 217 -0.98 21.03 -10.91
C PRO A 217 -1.02 20.97 -12.44
N PHE A 218 -1.18 19.75 -12.99
CA PHE A 218 -1.31 19.46 -14.41
C PHE A 218 -2.77 19.24 -14.85
N LEU A 219 -3.72 19.14 -13.92
CA LEU A 219 -5.13 18.98 -14.25
C LEU A 219 -5.81 20.33 -14.26
N HIS A 220 -6.55 20.60 -15.32
CA HIS A 220 -7.39 21.78 -15.38
C HIS A 220 -8.49 21.67 -14.30
N PRO A 221 -8.92 22.77 -13.65
CA PRO A 221 -9.97 22.71 -12.61
C PRO A 221 -11.24 21.97 -13.02
N SER A 222 -11.59 21.98 -14.31
CA SER A 222 -12.71 21.20 -14.85
C SER A 222 -12.45 19.69 -14.80
N GLU A 223 -11.23 19.24 -15.09
CA GLU A 223 -10.83 17.82 -15.00
C GLU A 223 -10.78 17.36 -13.54
N THR A 224 -10.26 18.20 -12.65
CA THR A 224 -10.27 17.96 -11.20
C THR A 224 -11.70 17.79 -10.67
N SER A 225 -12.63 18.63 -11.11
CA SER A 225 -14.05 18.52 -10.73
C SER A 225 -14.66 17.19 -11.18
N VAL A 226 -14.38 16.78 -12.42
CA VAL A 226 -14.86 15.50 -12.97
C VAL A 226 -14.26 14.31 -12.20
N LEU A 227 -12.95 14.31 -11.96
CA LEU A 227 -12.30 13.24 -11.19
C LEU A 227 -12.81 13.14 -9.76
N ASN A 228 -12.95 14.27 -9.06
CA ASN A 228 -13.53 14.29 -7.71
C ASN A 228 -14.96 13.74 -7.70
N ARG A 229 -15.73 13.95 -8.76
CA ARG A 229 -17.05 13.36 -8.91
C ARG A 229 -16.98 11.86 -9.15
N LEU A 230 -16.11 11.39 -10.05
CA LEU A 230 -15.88 9.97 -10.30
C LEU A 230 -15.45 9.22 -9.02
N CYS A 231 -14.52 9.79 -8.25
CA CYS A 231 -14.08 9.24 -6.97
C CYS A 231 -15.22 9.15 -5.95
N ARG A 232 -16.09 10.16 -5.89
CA ARG A 232 -17.28 10.14 -5.02
C ARG A 232 -18.24 9.02 -5.43
N LEU A 233 -18.60 8.94 -6.71
CA LEU A 233 -19.44 7.86 -7.24
C LEU A 233 -18.88 6.47 -6.90
N GLY A 234 -17.57 6.26 -7.08
CA GLY A 234 -16.92 5.02 -6.69
C GLY A 234 -16.98 4.74 -5.18
N THR A 235 -16.79 5.77 -4.35
CA THR A 235 -16.88 5.66 -2.89
C THR A 235 -18.30 5.30 -2.44
N ASP A 236 -19.32 5.96 -3.01
CA ASP A 236 -20.72 5.71 -2.67
C ASP A 236 -21.14 4.31 -3.12
N TYR A 237 -20.70 3.88 -4.30
CA TYR A 237 -20.92 2.50 -4.77
C TYR A 237 -20.33 1.45 -3.83
N ILE A 238 -19.09 1.66 -3.36
CA ILE A 238 -18.46 0.77 -2.37
C ILE A 238 -19.29 0.73 -1.09
N ARG A 239 -19.70 1.89 -0.56
CA ARG A 239 -20.53 1.97 0.66
C ARG A 239 -21.86 1.24 0.51
N PHE A 240 -22.55 1.41 -0.62
CA PHE A 240 -23.80 0.69 -0.86
C PHE A 240 -23.58 -0.82 -0.99
N THR A 241 -22.49 -1.24 -1.63
CA THR A 241 -22.16 -2.66 -1.76
C THR A 241 -21.85 -3.28 -0.39
N GLU A 242 -21.02 -2.63 0.43
CA GLU A 242 -20.73 -3.06 1.81
C GLU A 242 -22.01 -3.12 2.66
N PHE A 243 -22.90 -2.12 2.52
CA PHE A 243 -24.19 -2.11 3.20
C PHE A 243 -25.07 -3.29 2.75
N ILE A 244 -25.20 -3.52 1.45
CA ILE A 244 -25.97 -4.66 0.91
C ILE A 244 -25.40 -5.97 1.48
N GLU A 245 -24.10 -6.21 1.35
CA GLU A 245 -23.45 -7.42 1.84
C GLU A 245 -23.68 -7.67 3.34
N GLN A 246 -23.60 -6.61 4.15
CA GLN A 246 -23.85 -6.68 5.60
C GLN A 246 -25.28 -7.15 5.93
N TYR A 247 -26.26 -6.74 5.12
CA TYR A 247 -27.69 -6.93 5.43
C TYR A 247 -28.36 -8.05 4.62
N THR A 248 -27.72 -8.53 3.53
CA THR A 248 -28.18 -9.67 2.71
C THR A 248 -27.30 -10.91 2.85
N GLY A 249 -26.13 -10.82 3.49
CA GLY A 249 -25.20 -11.92 3.70
C GLY A 249 -25.71 -13.00 4.67
N HIS A 250 -26.49 -13.96 4.16
CA HIS A 250 -26.59 -15.38 4.55
C HIS A 250 -27.59 -16.07 3.62
N VAL A 251 -27.19 -16.30 2.35
CA VAL A 251 -27.94 -17.16 1.43
C VAL A 251 -26.96 -18.10 0.74
N GLN A 252 -26.60 -19.19 1.44
CA GLN A 252 -26.26 -20.45 0.79
C GLN A 252 -27.34 -21.46 1.15
N GLN A 253 -28.09 -21.86 0.11
CA GLN A 253 -28.91 -23.07 -0.04
C GLN A 253 -29.46 -23.71 1.25
N GLN A 254 -30.70 -23.36 1.61
CA GLN A 254 -31.52 -24.21 2.48
C GLN A 254 -32.08 -25.37 1.66
N ASP A 255 -31.42 -26.52 1.72
CA ASP A 255 -32.12 -27.80 1.70
C ASP A 255 -32.84 -28.01 3.04
N HIS A 256 -34.03 -28.60 2.96
CA HIS A 256 -35.01 -28.79 4.03
C HIS A 256 -34.45 -29.29 5.38
N HIS A 257 -34.63 -28.52 6.46
CA HIS A 257 -34.99 -29.06 7.79
C HIS A 257 -35.53 -27.96 8.75
N PRO A 258 -36.67 -28.17 9.44
CA PRO A 258 -37.25 -27.17 10.32
C PRO A 258 -36.91 -27.47 11.79
N SER A 259 -35.80 -26.93 12.31
CA SER A 259 -35.61 -26.76 13.76
C SER A 259 -34.28 -26.08 14.07
N GLN A 260 -34.32 -24.81 14.49
CA GLN A 260 -33.64 -24.23 15.67
C GLN A 260 -33.55 -22.71 15.52
N GLN A 261 -34.23 -22.00 16.43
CA GLN A 261 -34.09 -20.56 16.62
C GLN A 261 -32.78 -20.30 17.39
N GLY A 262 -31.83 -19.61 16.76
CA GLY A 262 -30.56 -19.22 17.37
C GLY A 262 -29.82 -18.15 16.58
N GLN A 263 -30.13 -16.88 16.89
CA GLN A 263 -29.31 -15.66 16.73
C GLN A 263 -28.28 -15.61 15.56
N GLY A 264 -28.78 -15.35 14.35
CA GLY A 264 -28.00 -14.87 13.21
C GLY A 264 -28.84 -13.89 12.40
N GLY A 265 -28.59 -12.58 12.55
CA GLY A 265 -29.08 -11.48 11.71
C GLY A 265 -30.54 -11.54 11.24
N LEU A 266 -31.52 -11.43 12.16
CA LEU A 266 -32.91 -11.11 11.81
C LEU A 266 -33.02 -9.66 11.33
N HIS A 267 -32.42 -9.35 10.18
CA HIS A 267 -32.72 -8.12 9.47
C HIS A 267 -34.17 -8.20 9.00
N GLY A 268 -35.00 -7.24 9.41
CA GLY A 268 -36.44 -7.22 9.11
C GLY A 268 -36.70 -7.33 7.61
N ILE A 269 -37.83 -7.93 7.23
CA ILE A 269 -38.17 -8.19 5.82
C ILE A 269 -38.09 -6.91 4.95
N TYR A 270 -38.40 -5.76 5.55
CA TYR A 270 -38.28 -4.44 4.93
C TYR A 270 -36.84 -4.05 4.60
N LEU A 271 -35.89 -4.33 5.51
CA LEU A 271 -34.49 -4.01 5.30
C LEU A 271 -33.89 -4.90 4.20
N ARG A 272 -34.26 -6.19 4.17
CA ARG A 272 -33.85 -7.09 3.08
C ARG A 272 -34.43 -6.66 1.74
N ALA A 273 -35.73 -6.34 1.69
CA ALA A 273 -36.38 -5.84 0.48
C ALA A 273 -35.75 -4.52 0.00
N PHE A 274 -35.37 -3.64 0.94
CA PHE A 274 -34.63 -2.41 0.64
C PHE A 274 -33.25 -2.71 0.03
N CYS A 275 -32.46 -3.60 0.64
CA CYS A 275 -31.15 -3.99 0.09
C CYS A 275 -31.27 -4.65 -1.30
N THR A 276 -32.26 -5.53 -1.52
CA THR A 276 -32.52 -6.09 -2.85
C THR A 276 -32.90 -5.02 -3.87
N GLY A 277 -33.72 -4.04 -3.47
CA GLY A 277 -34.09 -2.90 -4.31
C GLY A 277 -32.89 -2.02 -4.64
N LEU A 278 -32.07 -1.71 -3.63
CA LEU A 278 -30.83 -0.96 -3.79
C LEU A 278 -29.85 -1.68 -4.72
N ASP A 279 -29.64 -2.98 -4.54
CA ASP A 279 -28.80 -3.80 -5.42
C ASP A 279 -29.30 -3.76 -6.87
N SER A 280 -30.62 -3.85 -7.06
CA SER A 280 -31.25 -3.76 -8.39
C SER A 280 -31.04 -2.39 -9.04
N VAL A 281 -31.10 -1.30 -8.27
CA VAL A 281 -30.85 0.06 -8.76
C VAL A 281 -29.37 0.26 -9.14
N LEU A 282 -28.44 -0.49 -8.54
CA LEU A 282 -27.02 -0.43 -8.88
C LEU A 282 -26.64 -1.25 -10.13
N GLN A 283 -27.49 -2.18 -10.59
CA GLN A 283 -27.17 -3.05 -11.73
C GLN A 283 -26.80 -2.29 -13.01
N PRO A 284 -27.54 -1.25 -13.44
CA PRO A 284 -27.15 -0.46 -14.60
C PRO A 284 -25.76 0.17 -14.44
N TYR A 285 -25.44 0.68 -13.25
CA TYR A 285 -24.13 1.30 -12.97
C TYR A 285 -23.00 0.27 -13.05
N ARG A 286 -23.21 -0.94 -12.53
CA ARG A 286 -22.26 -2.07 -12.67
C ARG A 286 -22.02 -2.43 -14.13
N GLN A 287 -23.08 -2.49 -14.94
CA GLN A 287 -22.94 -2.78 -16.36
C GLN A 287 -22.11 -1.70 -17.07
N ALA A 288 -22.38 -0.42 -16.79
CA ALA A 288 -21.60 0.68 -17.37
C ALA A 288 -20.12 0.65 -16.96
N LEU A 289 -19.80 0.23 -15.73
CA LEU A 289 -18.41 0.04 -15.31
C LEU A 289 -17.72 -1.09 -16.08
N LEU A 290 -18.39 -2.22 -16.30
CA LEU A 290 -17.85 -3.34 -17.09
C LEU A 290 -17.64 -2.95 -18.56
N ASP A 291 -18.58 -2.20 -19.14
CA ASP A 291 -18.47 -1.71 -20.52
C ASP A 291 -17.30 -0.74 -20.65
N LEU A 292 -17.16 0.20 -19.70
CA LEU A 292 -16.03 1.13 -19.64
C LEU A 292 -14.68 0.43 -19.44
N GLU A 293 -14.64 -0.65 -18.66
CA GLU A 293 -13.43 -1.46 -18.49
C GLU A 293 -13.02 -2.12 -19.81
N GLN A 294 -13.98 -2.69 -20.55
CA GLN A 294 -13.72 -3.27 -21.87
C GLN A 294 -13.23 -2.22 -22.88
N GLU A 295 -13.88 -1.04 -22.88
CA GLU A 295 -13.46 0.09 -23.72
C GLU A 295 -12.03 0.54 -23.37
N PHE A 296 -11.71 0.67 -22.08
CA PHE A 296 -10.37 1.07 -21.62
C PHE A 296 -9.29 0.03 -21.97
N LEU A 297 -9.61 -1.26 -21.87
CA LEU A 297 -8.71 -2.34 -22.29
C LEU A 297 -8.46 -2.33 -23.81
N ALA A 298 -9.43 -1.88 -24.61
CA ALA A 298 -9.31 -1.74 -26.05
C ALA A 298 -8.57 -0.45 -26.45
N ASP A 299 -8.77 0.65 -25.72
CA ASP A 299 -8.11 1.94 -25.95
C ASP A 299 -7.64 2.58 -24.63
N PRO A 300 -6.33 2.53 -24.32
CA PRO A 300 -5.80 3.15 -23.09
C PRO A 300 -5.82 4.69 -23.13
N HIS A 301 -6.22 5.32 -24.23
CA HIS A 301 -6.29 6.77 -24.39
C HIS A 301 -7.71 7.36 -24.17
N LEU A 302 -8.63 6.56 -23.66
CA LEU A 302 -9.98 7.01 -23.29
C LEU A 302 -9.95 8.22 -22.35
N SER A 303 -10.68 9.27 -22.75
CA SER A 303 -10.70 10.52 -22.01
C SER A 303 -11.56 10.42 -20.74
N ILE A 304 -11.18 11.17 -19.70
CA ILE A 304 -11.97 11.30 -18.46
C ILE A 304 -13.40 11.81 -18.75
N SER A 305 -13.57 12.67 -19.76
CA SER A 305 -14.87 13.18 -20.18
C SER A 305 -15.79 12.07 -20.72
N HIS A 306 -15.22 11.10 -21.45
CA HIS A 306 -15.98 9.94 -21.95
C HIS A 306 -16.43 9.05 -20.80
N ILE A 307 -15.52 8.73 -19.87
CA ILE A 307 -15.84 7.96 -18.66
C ILE A 307 -16.97 8.64 -17.88
N ASN A 308 -16.87 9.96 -17.66
CA ASN A 308 -17.90 10.72 -16.97
C ASN A 308 -19.24 10.72 -17.72
N TYR A 309 -19.22 10.90 -19.04
CA TYR A 309 -20.43 10.88 -19.87
C TYR A 309 -21.14 9.53 -19.80
N SER A 310 -20.40 8.41 -19.92
CA SER A 310 -20.96 7.07 -19.87
C SER A 310 -21.62 6.77 -18.52
N LEU A 311 -20.99 7.17 -17.42
CA LEU A 311 -21.58 7.02 -16.09
C LEU A 311 -22.78 7.96 -15.86
N ASP A 312 -22.77 9.15 -16.46
CA ASP A 312 -23.90 10.09 -16.41
C ASP A 312 -25.17 9.54 -17.05
N GLN A 313 -25.04 8.79 -18.15
CA GLN A 313 -26.19 8.16 -18.80
C GLN A 313 -26.94 7.21 -17.88
N VAL A 314 -26.27 6.69 -16.85
CA VAL A 314 -26.79 5.64 -15.97
C VAL A 314 -27.14 6.16 -14.58
N CYS A 315 -26.46 7.21 -14.12
CA CYS A 315 -26.80 7.89 -12.88
C CYS A 315 -27.96 8.89 -13.04
N CYS A 316 -28.23 9.36 -14.27
CA CYS A 316 -29.22 10.39 -14.58
C CYS A 316 -30.37 10.04 -15.56
N PRO A 317 -30.77 8.78 -15.85
CA PRO A 317 -31.99 8.54 -16.61
C PRO A 317 -33.20 8.53 -15.64
N ASP A 318 -34.00 9.60 -15.71
CA ASP A 318 -35.38 9.75 -15.19
C ASP A 318 -35.68 9.51 -13.69
N ASN A 319 -34.69 9.23 -12.84
CA ASN A 319 -34.89 9.00 -11.41
C ASN A 319 -34.12 9.97 -10.50
N LYS A 320 -34.26 11.28 -10.76
CA LYS A 320 -33.67 12.38 -9.97
C LYS A 320 -33.96 12.30 -8.47
N MET A 321 -34.97 11.55 -8.04
CA MET A 321 -35.37 11.48 -6.64
C MET A 321 -34.58 10.43 -5.84
N LEU A 322 -34.33 9.25 -6.41
CA LEU A 322 -33.74 8.12 -5.69
C LEU A 322 -32.24 8.27 -5.42
N TRP A 323 -31.46 8.76 -6.40
CA TRP A 323 -30.02 9.00 -6.19
C TRP A 323 -29.75 10.19 -5.28
N ASN A 324 -30.54 11.27 -5.36
CA ASN A 324 -30.39 12.40 -4.43
C ASN A 324 -30.81 12.02 -3.00
N LEU A 325 -31.83 11.17 -2.82
CA LEU A 325 -32.24 10.66 -1.49
C LEU A 325 -31.24 9.66 -0.88
N LEU A 326 -30.39 9.02 -1.68
CA LEU A 326 -29.38 8.07 -1.21
C LEU A 326 -28.03 8.75 -0.90
N LEU A 327 -27.81 9.96 -1.40
CA LEU A 327 -26.53 10.70 -1.32
C LEU A 327 -26.53 11.90 -0.36
N GLU A 328 -27.70 12.34 0.13
CA GLU A 328 -27.85 13.32 1.23
C GLU A 328 -28.03 12.64 2.59
#